data_AF-A0A2P2MFW7-F1
#
_entry.id   AF-A0A2P2MFW7-F1
#
_cell.length_a   1.000
_cell.length_b   1.000
_cell.length_c   1.000
_cell.angle_alpha   90.00
_cell.angle_beta   90.00
_cell.angle_gamma   90.00
#
_symmetry.space_group_name_H-M   'P 1'
#
loop_
_entity.id
_entity.type
_entity.pdbx_description
1 polymer ?
#
loop_
_entity_poly.entity_id
_entity_poly.type
_entity_poly.pdbx_seq_one_letter_code
_entity_poly.pdbx_strand_id
1 'polypeptide(L)'
;MPLLEIVRSDKTSAQAILDLITVGKSIKKVPVVVGNCTGFAVNRTFFPYSQGAHLLVHLGVDPFRIDRLISGFGLPMGPFQ
;
A
#
# COMPACT_ATOMS: atom_id res chain seq x y z
N MET A 1 -10.23 -3.37 -4.96
CA MET A 1 -9.34 -3.35 -3.78
C MET A 1 -10.13 -3.56 -2.49
N PRO A 2 -9.77 -4.56 -1.66
CA PRO A 2 -10.52 -4.91 -0.44
C PRO A 2 -10.15 -4.08 0.80
N LEU A 3 -8.96 -3.50 0.86
CA LEU A 3 -8.44 -2.75 2.01
C LEU A 3 -9.07 -1.35 2.11
N LEU A 4 -9.31 -0.90 3.34
CA LEU A 4 -9.63 0.49 3.70
C LEU A 4 -8.64 0.96 4.78
N GLU A 5 -7.81 1.95 4.47
CA GLU A 5 -6.85 2.54 5.41
C GLU A 5 -7.51 3.70 6.17
N ILE A 6 -7.61 3.58 7.50
CA ILE A 6 -8.16 4.61 8.40
C ILE A 6 -7.00 5.32 9.07
N VAL A 7 -6.72 6.55 8.66
CA VAL A 7 -5.60 7.33 9.19
C VAL A 7 -6.03 8.09 10.44
N ARG A 8 -5.41 7.78 11.59
CA ARG A 8 -5.62 8.51 12.85
C ARG A 8 -4.59 9.62 13.01
N SER A 9 -5.08 10.84 13.25
CA SER A 9 -4.28 11.99 13.67
C SER A 9 -4.41 12.22 15.18
N ASP A 10 -3.63 13.13 15.75
CA ASP A 10 -3.66 13.45 17.18
C ASP A 10 -5.01 14.02 17.64
N LYS A 11 -5.78 14.62 16.72
CA LYS A 11 -7.11 15.20 17.00
C LYS A 11 -8.26 14.27 16.64
N THR A 12 -7.98 13.10 16.06
CA THR A 12 -9.03 12.17 15.65
C THR A 12 -9.63 11.50 16.88
N SER A 13 -10.94 11.64 17.08
CA SER A 13 -11.63 11.03 18.22
C SER A 13 -11.72 9.50 18.06
N ALA A 14 -11.73 8.79 19.20
CA ALA A 14 -11.93 7.34 19.20
C ALA A 14 -13.27 6.94 18.56
N GLN A 15 -14.31 7.75 18.76
CA GLN A 15 -15.63 7.52 18.16
C GLN A 15 -15.58 7.55 16.63
N ALA A 16 -14.90 8.55 16.05
CA ALA A 16 -14.77 8.65 14.60
C ALA A 16 -14.06 7.42 13.98
N ILE A 17 -13.07 6.86 14.70
CA ILE A 17 -12.39 5.63 14.27
C ILE A 17 -13.36 4.43 14.28
N LEU A 18 -14.16 4.29 15.34
CA LEU A 18 -15.16 3.22 15.46
C LEU A 18 -16.24 3.32 14.38
N ASP A 19 -16.72 4.54 14.11
CA ASP A 19 -17.71 4.80 13.06
C ASP A 19 -17.14 4.42 11.70
N LEU A 20 -15.89 4.79 11.40
CA LEU A 20 -15.22 4.45 10.14
C LEU A 20 -14.95 2.94 9.99
N ILE A 21 -14.63 2.23 11.07
CA ILE A 21 -14.53 0.77 11.06
C ILE A 21 -15.88 0.15 10.70
N THR A 22 -16.97 0.68 11.27
CA THR A 22 -18.34 0.21 11.01
C THR A 22 -18.73 0.46 9.56
N VAL A 23 -18.48 1.66 9.04
CA VAL A 23 -18.67 1.99 7.63
C VAL A 23 -17.83 1.08 6.74
N GLY A 24 -16.54 0.88 7.04
CA GLY A 24 -15.66 0.01 6.28
C GLY A 24 -16.20 -1.41 6.14
N LYS A 25 -16.72 -1.98 7.23
CA LYS A 25 -17.38 -3.29 7.20
C LYS A 25 -18.68 -3.28 6.40
N SER A 26 -19.52 -2.23 6.51
CA SER A 26 -20.80 -2.16 5.79
C SER A 26 -20.62 -2.10 4.27
N ILE A 27 -19.55 -1.44 3.79
CA ILE A 27 -19.17 -1.42 2.38
C ILE A 27 -18.32 -2.63 1.95
N LYS A 28 -18.27 -3.69 2.77
CA LYS A 28 -17.54 -4.95 2.52
C LYS A 28 -16.05 -4.75 2.27
N LYS A 29 -15.43 -3.80 2.97
CA LYS A 29 -13.97 -3.59 2.99
C LYS A 29 -13.37 -4.15 4.27
N VAL A 30 -12.03 -4.25 4.29
CA VAL A 30 -11.23 -4.61 5.45
C VAL A 30 -10.61 -3.33 6.02
N PRO A 31 -11.17 -2.73 7.09
CA PRO A 31 -10.63 -1.51 7.69
C PRO A 31 -9.36 -1.82 8.50
N VAL A 32 -8.32 -1.01 8.31
CA VAL A 32 -7.07 -1.05 9.09
C VAL A 32 -6.75 0.35 9.59
N VAL A 33 -6.52 0.50 10.90
CA VAL A 33 -6.19 1.79 11.51
C VAL A 33 -4.68 1.99 11.51
N VAL A 34 -4.23 3.12 10.98
CA VAL A 34 -2.81 3.47 10.85
C VAL A 34 -2.53 4.85 11.44
N GLY A 35 -1.29 5.09 11.87
CA GLY A 35 -0.85 6.40 12.32
C GLY A 35 -0.67 7.38 11.16
N ASN A 36 -0.88 8.67 11.41
CA ASN A 36 -0.60 9.73 10.45
C ASN A 36 0.91 9.89 10.24
N CYS A 37 1.37 9.69 9.00
CA CYS A 37 2.72 10.01 8.55
C CYS A 37 2.73 10.15 7.02
N THR A 38 3.78 10.74 6.46
CA THR A 38 3.93 10.86 5.00
C THR A 38 3.87 9.48 4.33
N GLY A 39 2.90 9.31 3.43
CA GLY A 39 2.67 8.04 2.73
C GLY A 39 1.88 6.98 3.51
N PHE A 40 1.43 7.28 4.74
CA PHE A 40 0.66 6.38 5.61
C PHE A 40 1.33 5.00 5.73
N ALA A 41 0.59 3.89 5.72
CA ALA A 41 1.19 2.56 5.75
C ALA A 41 1.40 2.01 4.33
N VAL A 42 0.37 2.06 3.48
CA VAL A 42 0.40 1.41 2.17
C VAL A 42 1.41 2.08 1.23
N ASN A 43 1.25 3.37 0.96
CA ASN A 43 2.11 4.07 0.00
C ASN A 43 3.55 4.18 0.49
N ARG A 44 3.74 4.36 1.81
CA ARG A 44 5.06 4.38 2.44
C ARG A 44 5.82 3.06 2.26
N THR A 45 5.10 1.93 2.23
CA THR A 45 5.70 0.61 1.96
C THR A 45 5.97 0.41 0.47
N PHE A 46 5.08 0.92 -0.40
CA PHE A 46 5.21 0.73 -1.84
C PHE A 46 6.31 1.63 -2.47
N PHE A 47 6.56 2.80 -1.89
CA PHE A 47 7.59 3.71 -2.39
C PHE A 47 9.01 3.11 -2.43
N PRO A 48 9.56 2.49 -1.35
CA PRO A 48 10.86 1.83 -1.41
C PRO A 48 10.86 0.59 -2.32
N TYR A 49 9.72 -0.10 -2.45
CA TYR A 49 9.57 -1.20 -3.39
C TYR A 49 9.78 -0.73 -4.85
N SER A 50 9.13 0.36 -5.27
CA SER A 50 9.33 0.95 -6.60
C SER A 50 10.76 1.51 -6.77
N GLN A 51 11.31 2.17 -5.75
CA GLN A 51 12.69 2.68 -5.80
C GLN A 51 13.72 1.56 -5.99
N GLY A 52 13.54 0.42 -5.32
CA GLY A 52 14.40 -0.75 -5.51
C GLY A 52 14.36 -1.27 -6.95
N ALA A 53 13.18 -1.32 -7.56
CA ALA A 53 13.02 -1.69 -8.95
C ALA A 53 13.73 -0.69 -9.89
N HIS A 54 13.58 0.61 -9.67
CA HIS A 54 14.27 1.65 -10.45
C HIS A 54 15.80 1.56 -10.32
N LEU A 55 16.32 1.25 -9.13
CA LEU A 55 17.75 1.04 -8.92
C LEU A 55 18.28 -0.13 -9.77
N LEU A 56 17.54 -1.25 -9.82
CA LEU A 56 17.92 -2.40 -10.65
C LEU A 56 17.96 -2.04 -12.14
N VAL A 57 16.97 -1.27 -12.61
CA VAL A 57 16.98 -0.78 -14.00
C VAL A 57 18.18 0.13 -14.25
N HIS A 58 18.51 1.01 -13.31
CA HIS A 58 19.69 1.87 -13.42
C HIS A 58 21.00 1.08 -13.50
N LEU A 59 21.05 -0.10 -12.86
CA LEU A 59 22.17 -1.05 -12.94
C LEU A 59 22.14 -1.95 -14.20
N GLY A 60 21.20 -1.71 -15.12
CA GLY A 60 21.11 -2.41 -16.41
C GLY A 60 20.23 -3.66 -16.41
N VAL A 61 19.44 -3.89 -15.36
CA VAL A 61 18.48 -5.01 -15.36
C VAL A 61 17.26 -4.68 -16.22
N ASP A 62 16.90 -5.59 -17.12
CA ASP A 62 15.71 -5.47 -17.98
C ASP A 62 14.42 -5.29 -17.14
N PRO A 63 13.64 -4.21 -17.32
CA PRO A 63 12.40 -3.98 -16.57
C PRO A 63 11.37 -5.10 -16.78
N PHE A 64 11.28 -5.68 -17.97
CA PHE A 64 10.35 -6.80 -18.23
C PHE A 64 10.76 -8.07 -17.47
N ARG A 65 12.07 -8.27 -17.24
CA ARG A 65 12.56 -9.35 -16.38
C ARG A 65 12.16 -9.12 -14.92
N ILE A 66 12.23 -7.88 -14.44
CA ILE A 66 11.82 -7.53 -13.07
C ILE A 66 10.33 -7.83 -12.89
N ASP A 67 9.48 -7.35 -13.80
CA ASP A 67 8.03 -7.59 -13.73
C ASP A 67 7.69 -9.08 -13.74
N ARG A 68 8.31 -9.86 -14.64
CA ARG A 68 8.08 -11.33 -14.69
C ARG A 68 8.45 -12.01 -13.37
N LEU A 69 9.56 -11.63 -12.75
CA LEU A 69 10.02 -12.23 -11.50
C LEU A 69 9.11 -11.85 -10.32
N ILE A 70 8.70 -10.58 -10.26
CA ILE A 70 7.80 -10.08 -9.23
C ILE A 70 6.41 -10.72 -9.34
N SER A 71 5.86 -10.80 -10.56
CA SER A 71 4.58 -11.46 -10.79
C SER A 71 4.68 -12.97 -10.53
N GLY A 72 5.80 -13.59 -10.90
CA GLY A 72 6.09 -15.00 -10.59
C GLY A 72 6.27 -15.29 -9.10
N PHE A 73 6.71 -14.30 -8.31
CA PHE A 73 6.77 -14.38 -6.85
C PHE A 73 5.38 -14.38 -6.21
N GLY A 74 4.35 -13.89 -6.91
CA GLY A 74 2.96 -13.89 -6.46
C GLY A 74 2.38 -12.50 -6.21
N LEU A 75 3.12 -11.43 -6.56
CA LEU A 75 2.52 -10.10 -6.60
C LEU A 75 1.61 -9.97 -7.84
N PRO A 76 0.46 -9.28 -7.74
CA PRO A 76 -0.50 -9.24 -8.85
C PRO A 76 -0.01 -8.42 -10.06
N MET A 77 0.92 -7.48 -9.86
CA MET A 77 1.54 -6.68 -10.91
C MET A 77 3.00 -6.39 -10.61
N GLY A 78 3.80 -6.31 -11.68
CA GLY A 78 5.19 -5.86 -11.63
C GLY A 78 5.31 -4.35 -11.34
N PRO A 79 6.47 -3.87 -10.88
CA PRO A 79 6.69 -2.45 -10.60
C PRO A 79 6.67 -1.53 -11.83
N PHE A 80 6.79 -2.06 -13.06
CA PHE A 80 6.78 -1.27 -14.30
C PHE A 80 5.55 -1.52 -15.18
N GLN A 81 4.55 -2.26 -14.69
CA GLN A 81 3.28 -2.52 -15.38
C GLN A 81 2.18 -1.52 -15.00
#